data_AF-A0A1B6C5Z3-F1
#
_entry.id   AF-A0A1B6C5Z3-F1
#
_cell.length_a   1.000
_cell.length_b   1.000
_cell.length_c   1.000
_cell.angle_alpha   90.00
_cell.angle_beta   90.00
_cell.angle_gamma   90.00
#
_symmetry.space_group_name_H-M   'P 1'
#
loop_
_entity.id
_entity.type
_entity.pdbx_description
1 polymer ?
#
loop_
_entity_poly.entity_id
_entity_poly.type
_entity_poly.pdbx_seq_one_letter_code
_entity_poly.pdbx_strand_id
1 'polypeptide(L)'
;EFKFTKKREPNTSIFGFRKGMTLVSYMSKRYKNVIIVSSLHDDTAINADTDGQKKPEIIKFYNLTKGGEDTVDKLCASYNVARNTRRWPLVVFFSILNVAAINSYIIYSTNNKEKILRRKYLQLLSNALVKGNVKRRTQYYLQNKLKEKISKRKAELGITSVNEATASKRRCKPCQKDKRTSSAVKFVRNSSVWSIQSTFVKTVNLRYSNMCNVQFLFKLI
;
A
#
# COMPACT_ATOMS: atom_id res chain seq x y z
N GLU A 1 -9.78 28.05 -43.72
CA GLU A 1 -8.65 28.97 -43.39
C GLU A 1 -7.82 28.49 -42.20
N PHE A 2 -8.39 28.32 -41.02
CA PHE A 2 -7.67 27.93 -39.79
C PHE A 2 -6.91 26.60 -39.82
N LYS A 3 -7.23 25.67 -40.73
CA LYS A 3 -6.51 24.38 -40.88
C LYS A 3 -5.37 24.41 -41.89
N PHE A 4 -5.28 25.46 -42.72
CA PHE A 4 -4.34 25.49 -43.82
C PHE A 4 -2.93 25.86 -43.33
N THR A 5 -1.96 24.95 -43.50
CA THR A 5 -0.60 25.09 -42.93
C THR A 5 0.50 25.32 -43.95
N LYS A 6 0.27 25.05 -45.25
CA LYS A 6 1.33 25.03 -46.27
C LYS A 6 1.92 26.39 -46.62
N LYS A 7 1.14 27.47 -46.51
CA LYS A 7 1.58 28.86 -46.81
C LYS A 7 1.73 29.73 -45.56
N ARG A 8 1.74 29.14 -44.36
CA ARG A 8 1.81 29.91 -43.11
C ARG A 8 3.18 29.79 -42.48
N GLU A 9 3.76 30.94 -42.16
CA GLU A 9 5.04 31.01 -41.46
C GLU A 9 4.92 30.54 -40.00
N PRO A 10 5.98 29.96 -39.42
CA PRO A 10 6.05 29.65 -38.00
C PRO A 10 5.80 30.89 -37.13
N ASN A 11 5.30 30.68 -35.91
CA ASN A 11 5.04 31.74 -34.92
C ASN A 11 3.99 32.77 -35.37
N THR A 12 3.12 32.40 -36.32
CA THR A 12 1.97 33.21 -36.73
C THR A 12 0.67 32.68 -36.14
N SER A 13 -0.23 33.57 -35.77
CA SER A 13 -1.57 33.26 -35.25
C SER A 13 -2.67 33.86 -36.13
N ILE A 14 -3.79 33.16 -36.22
CA ILE A 14 -5.05 33.67 -36.82
C ILE A 14 -6.13 33.51 -35.76
N PHE A 15 -6.95 34.53 -35.61
CA PHE A 15 -8.06 34.58 -34.66
C PHE A 15 -9.39 34.59 -35.40
N GLY A 16 -10.39 33.91 -34.85
CA GLY A 16 -11.77 33.91 -35.34
C GLY A 16 -12.72 34.14 -34.19
N PHE A 17 -13.65 35.08 -34.35
CA PHE A 17 -14.57 35.49 -33.28
C PHE A 17 -16.00 35.10 -33.65
N ARG A 18 -16.72 34.47 -32.71
CA ARG A 18 -18.14 34.14 -32.89
C ARG A 18 -18.86 34.08 -31.55
N LYS A 19 -19.90 34.90 -31.38
CA LYS A 19 -20.84 34.84 -30.24
C LYS A 19 -20.15 34.68 -28.87
N GLY A 20 -19.16 35.53 -28.58
CA GLY A 20 -18.42 35.48 -27.30
C GLY A 20 -17.40 34.33 -27.18
N MET A 21 -17.06 33.67 -28.29
CA MET A 21 -16.01 32.66 -28.35
C MET A 21 -14.93 33.10 -29.33
N THR A 22 -13.68 32.83 -28.96
CA THR A 22 -12.49 33.12 -29.74
C THR A 22 -11.78 31.81 -30.09
N LEU A 23 -11.63 31.57 -31.38
CA LEU A 23 -10.83 30.50 -31.96
C LEU A 23 -9.45 31.07 -32.28
N VAL A 24 -8.39 30.42 -31.80
CA VAL A 24 -7.02 30.74 -32.18
C VAL A 24 -6.40 29.56 -32.94
N SER A 25 -5.71 29.87 -34.03
CA SER A 25 -4.89 28.93 -34.78
C SER A 25 -3.46 29.43 -34.84
N TYR A 26 -2.56 28.75 -34.13
CA TYR A 26 -1.16 29.14 -33.99
C TYR A 26 -0.21 28.11 -34.61
N MET A 27 0.73 28.61 -35.41
CA MET A 27 1.75 27.79 -36.05
C MET A 27 2.95 27.60 -35.11
N SER A 28 2.97 26.50 -34.34
CA SER A 28 4.07 26.24 -33.40
C SER A 28 5.36 25.80 -34.08
N LYS A 29 5.24 25.09 -35.21
CA LYS A 29 6.34 24.69 -36.10
C LYS A 29 5.84 24.69 -37.54
N ARG A 30 6.76 24.63 -38.51
CA ARG A 30 6.37 24.48 -39.92
C ARG A 30 5.46 23.25 -40.08
N TYR A 31 4.33 23.43 -40.76
CA TYR A 31 3.28 22.43 -40.97
C TYR A 31 2.56 21.89 -39.72
N LYS A 32 2.87 22.39 -38.51
CA LYS A 32 2.19 22.00 -37.26
C LYS A 32 1.41 23.19 -36.69
N ASN A 33 0.10 23.00 -36.58
CA ASN A 33 -0.84 24.02 -36.14
C ASN A 33 -1.52 23.57 -34.85
N VAL A 34 -1.63 24.49 -33.90
CA VAL A 34 -2.35 24.33 -32.64
C VAL A 34 -3.62 25.16 -32.74
N ILE A 35 -4.77 24.50 -32.64
CA ILE A 35 -6.08 25.14 -32.70
C ILE A 35 -6.73 25.02 -31.33
N ILE A 36 -7.07 26.16 -30.73
CA ILE A 36 -7.72 26.24 -29.41
C ILE A 36 -8.92 27.15 -29.51
N VAL A 37 -9.98 26.82 -28.79
CA VAL A 37 -11.17 27.65 -28.63
C VAL A 37 -11.25 28.09 -27.17
N SER A 38 -11.56 29.35 -26.94
CA SER A 38 -11.82 29.89 -25.61
C SER A 38 -13.07 30.75 -25.62
N SER A 39 -13.89 30.64 -24.57
CA SER A 39 -14.99 31.56 -24.29
C SER A 39 -14.63 32.60 -23.23
N LEU A 40 -13.39 32.56 -22.71
CA LEU A 40 -12.90 33.45 -21.65
C LEU A 40 -12.16 34.66 -22.22
N HIS A 41 -11.55 34.49 -23.40
CA HIS A 41 -10.75 35.53 -24.05
C HIS A 41 -11.51 36.05 -25.26
N ASP A 42 -11.57 37.36 -25.39
CA ASP A 42 -12.29 38.12 -26.41
C ASP A 42 -11.35 39.02 -27.23
N ASP A 43 -10.04 38.92 -27.00
CA ASP A 43 -9.01 39.69 -27.70
C ASP A 43 -8.07 38.83 -28.57
N THR A 44 -7.16 39.52 -29.27
CA THR A 44 -6.08 38.92 -30.04
C THR A 44 -4.73 39.04 -29.34
N ALA A 45 -4.68 39.07 -28.00
CA ALA A 45 -3.44 39.34 -27.28
C ALA A 45 -2.35 38.30 -27.59
N ILE A 46 -1.17 38.80 -27.94
CA ILE A 46 0.04 38.01 -28.20
C ILE A 46 1.08 38.41 -27.17
N ASN A 47 1.64 37.43 -26.46
CA ASN A 47 2.66 37.71 -25.46
C ASN A 47 4.00 38.04 -26.13
N ALA A 48 4.52 39.24 -25.86
CA ALA A 48 5.85 39.66 -26.32
C ALA A 48 6.99 38.93 -25.59
N ASP A 49 6.75 38.46 -24.35
CA ASP A 49 7.74 37.79 -23.48
C ASP A 49 8.17 36.39 -23.93
N THR A 50 7.71 35.91 -25.08
CA THR A 50 7.96 34.55 -25.52
C THR A 50 9.09 34.49 -26.54
N ASP A 51 10.34 34.82 -26.20
CA ASP A 51 11.58 34.52 -26.97
C ASP A 51 11.40 34.39 -28.51
N GLY A 52 10.82 35.40 -29.16
CA GLY A 52 10.52 35.41 -30.61
C GLY A 52 9.41 34.47 -31.13
N GLN A 53 8.81 33.63 -30.27
CA GLN A 53 7.75 32.67 -30.58
C GLN A 53 6.35 33.28 -30.71
N LYS A 54 6.11 34.50 -30.21
CA LYS A 54 4.82 35.23 -30.39
C LYS A 54 3.59 34.38 -30.04
N LYS A 55 3.61 33.70 -28.88
CA LYS A 55 2.50 32.82 -28.47
C LYS A 55 1.28 33.66 -28.05
N PRO A 56 0.08 33.37 -28.59
CA PRO A 56 -1.17 33.96 -28.12
C PRO A 56 -1.40 33.68 -26.63
N GLU A 57 -2.01 34.63 -25.94
CA GLU A 57 -2.34 34.50 -24.52
C GLU A 57 -3.22 33.30 -24.22
N ILE A 58 -4.23 33.05 -25.06
CA ILE A 58 -5.10 31.87 -24.99
C ILE A 58 -4.31 30.57 -24.89
N ILE A 59 -3.21 30.44 -25.63
CA ILE A 59 -2.37 29.23 -25.64
C ILE A 59 -1.53 29.14 -24.37
N LYS A 60 -1.03 30.27 -23.88
CA LYS A 60 -0.29 30.34 -22.61
C LYS A 60 -1.21 29.95 -21.45
N PHE A 61 -2.40 30.54 -21.39
CA PHE A 61 -3.41 30.24 -20.40
C PHE A 61 -3.80 28.76 -20.43
N TYR A 62 -4.09 28.22 -21.61
CA TYR A 62 -4.39 26.79 -21.78
C TYR A 62 -3.29 25.88 -21.24
N ASN A 63 -2.02 26.17 -21.55
CA ASN A 63 -0.90 25.37 -21.07
C ASN A 63 -0.73 25.47 -19.55
N LEU A 64 -1.00 26.63 -18.94
CA LEU A 64 -0.99 26.80 -17.49
C LEU A 64 -2.07 25.95 -16.81
N THR A 65 -3.28 25.90 -17.37
CA THR A 65 -4.41 25.20 -16.75
C THR A 65 -4.45 23.70 -17.07
N LYS A 66 -3.94 23.27 -18.24
CA LYS A 66 -3.97 21.86 -18.67
C LYS A 66 -3.15 20.93 -17.78
N GLY A 67 -2.12 21.44 -17.11
CA GLY A 67 -1.17 20.63 -16.35
C GLY A 67 -1.77 19.83 -15.19
N GLY A 68 -2.99 20.16 -14.73
CA GLY A 68 -3.64 19.47 -13.61
C GLY A 68 -3.88 17.99 -13.86
N GLU A 69 -4.47 17.65 -15.01
CA GLU A 69 -4.78 16.26 -15.38
C GLU A 69 -3.51 15.43 -15.59
N ASP A 70 -2.55 15.94 -16.38
CA ASP A 70 -1.25 15.29 -16.61
C ASP A 70 -0.50 15.04 -15.29
N THR A 71 -0.65 15.93 -14.32
CA THR A 71 -0.04 15.77 -13.00
C THR A 71 -0.68 14.62 -12.24
N VAL A 72 -2.01 14.54 -12.22
CA VAL A 72 -2.74 13.43 -11.60
C VAL A 72 -2.37 12.10 -12.26
N ASP A 73 -2.27 12.06 -13.58
CA ASP A 73 -1.89 10.85 -14.32
C ASP A 73 -0.47 10.37 -14.00
N LYS A 74 0.50 11.30 -13.97
CA LYS A 74 1.88 10.99 -13.54
C LYS A 74 1.90 10.48 -12.11
N LEU A 75 1.12 11.10 -11.23
CA LEU A 75 1.01 10.72 -9.82
C LEU A 75 0.37 9.33 -9.66
N CYS A 76 -0.64 8.98 -10.46
CA CYS A 76 -1.23 7.65 -10.53
C CYS A 76 -0.22 6.60 -11.03
N ALA A 77 0.55 6.92 -12.07
CA ALA A 77 1.54 6.01 -12.63
C ALA A 77 2.69 5.71 -11.66
N SER A 78 3.16 6.71 -10.89
CA SER A 78 4.29 6.55 -9.97
C SER A 78 4.07 5.59 -8.80
N TYR A 79 2.83 5.48 -8.30
CA TYR A 79 2.45 4.60 -7.18
C TYR A 79 1.15 3.84 -7.50
N ASN A 80 1.15 3.15 -8.64
CA ASN A 80 -0.01 2.42 -9.13
C ASN A 80 -0.26 1.12 -8.33
N VAL A 81 -1.50 0.92 -7.85
CA VAL A 81 -1.91 -0.31 -7.17
C VAL A 81 -2.55 -1.36 -8.10
N ALA A 82 -2.74 -1.03 -9.38
CA ALA A 82 -3.39 -1.92 -10.34
C ALA A 82 -2.62 -3.23 -10.53
N ARG A 83 -3.37 -4.31 -10.71
CA ARG A 83 -2.85 -5.65 -10.99
C ARG A 83 -3.43 -6.18 -12.29
N ASN A 84 -2.68 -7.05 -12.95
CA ASN A 84 -3.18 -7.75 -14.13
C ASN A 84 -4.43 -8.56 -13.75
N THR A 85 -5.53 -8.33 -14.46
CA THR A 85 -6.82 -8.92 -14.20
C THR A 85 -7.62 -9.01 -15.49
N ARG A 86 -8.44 -10.06 -15.63
CA ARG A 86 -9.40 -10.21 -16.74
C ARG A 86 -10.78 -9.65 -16.41
N ARG A 87 -10.95 -9.05 -15.22
CA ARG A 87 -12.24 -8.54 -14.74
C ARG A 87 -12.21 -7.01 -14.75
N TRP A 88 -12.91 -6.39 -15.70
CA TRP A 88 -12.95 -4.92 -15.85
C TRP A 88 -13.39 -4.16 -14.57
N PRO A 89 -14.29 -4.66 -13.70
CA PRO A 89 -14.66 -3.93 -12.49
C PRO A 89 -13.48 -3.73 -11.53
N LEU A 90 -12.54 -4.69 -11.50
CA LEU A 90 -11.33 -4.57 -10.71
C LEU A 90 -10.40 -3.48 -11.24
N VAL A 91 -10.38 -3.24 -12.57
CA VAL A 91 -9.61 -2.15 -13.16
C VAL A 91 -10.12 -0.80 -12.64
N VAL A 92 -11.45 -0.60 -12.67
CA VAL A 92 -12.08 0.60 -12.12
C VAL A 92 -11.80 0.75 -10.63
N PHE A 93 -11.91 -0.34 -9.85
CA PHE A 93 -11.60 -0.33 -8.42
C PHE A 93 -10.15 0.12 -8.14
N PHE A 94 -9.17 -0.38 -8.89
CA PHE A 94 -7.78 0.06 -8.74
C PHE A 94 -7.57 1.52 -9.11
N SER A 95 -8.24 2.02 -10.15
CA SER A 95 -8.22 3.44 -10.50
C SER A 95 -8.79 4.32 -9.38
N ILE A 96 -9.92 3.93 -8.79
CA ILE A 96 -10.51 4.63 -7.65
C ILE A 96 -9.53 4.65 -6.46
N LEU A 97 -8.87 3.53 -6.15
CA LEU A 97 -7.89 3.48 -5.08
C LEU A 97 -6.70 4.43 -5.30
N ASN A 98 -6.18 4.50 -6.54
CA ASN A 98 -5.09 5.42 -6.86
C ASN A 98 -5.50 6.88 -6.65
N VAL A 99 -6.67 7.29 -7.18
CA VAL A 99 -7.19 8.66 -7.05
C VAL A 99 -7.52 8.98 -5.58
N ALA A 100 -8.13 8.06 -4.86
CA ALA A 100 -8.45 8.23 -3.44
C ALA A 100 -7.19 8.49 -2.60
N ALA A 101 -6.11 7.76 -2.86
CA ALA A 101 -4.84 7.95 -2.16
C ALA A 101 -4.16 9.29 -2.48
N ILE A 102 -4.35 9.82 -3.71
CA ILE A 102 -3.90 11.16 -4.10
C ILE A 102 -4.68 12.21 -3.32
N ASN A 103 -6.01 12.13 -3.36
CA ASN A 103 -6.89 13.11 -2.72
C ASN A 103 -6.69 13.11 -1.20
N SER A 104 -6.56 11.94 -0.57
CA SER A 104 -6.30 11.84 0.86
C SER A 104 -4.94 12.45 1.24
N TYR A 105 -3.92 12.32 0.38
CA TYR A 105 -2.63 12.96 0.57
C TYR A 105 -2.72 14.48 0.42
N ILE A 106 -3.48 14.99 -0.55
CA ILE A 106 -3.71 16.43 -0.72
C ILE A 106 -4.35 17.00 0.55
N ILE A 107 -5.45 16.41 1.02
CA ILE A 107 -6.14 16.83 2.26
C ILE A 107 -5.19 16.78 3.47
N TYR A 108 -4.41 15.71 3.60
CA TYR A 108 -3.40 15.61 4.65
C TYR A 108 -2.36 16.74 4.53
N SER A 109 -1.84 17.00 3.33
CA SER A 109 -0.82 18.01 3.10
C SER A 109 -1.34 19.44 3.21
N THR A 110 -2.63 19.69 3.05
CA THR A 110 -3.22 21.03 3.26
C THR A 110 -3.48 21.29 4.74
N ASN A 111 -3.83 20.26 5.51
CA ASN A 111 -4.18 20.41 6.92
C ASN A 111 -2.97 20.37 7.86
N ASN A 112 -1.81 19.89 7.39
CA ASN A 112 -0.59 19.78 8.19
C ASN A 112 0.49 20.73 7.68
N LYS A 113 1.15 21.44 8.60
CA LYS A 113 2.26 22.35 8.28
C LYS A 113 3.50 21.59 7.78
N GLU A 114 3.79 20.45 8.41
CA GLU A 114 4.88 19.58 8.00
C GLU A 114 4.44 18.62 6.92
N LYS A 115 5.02 18.78 5.73
CA LYS A 115 4.74 17.91 4.59
C LYS A 115 5.68 16.72 4.63
N ILE A 116 5.12 15.53 4.78
CA ILE A 116 5.87 14.29 4.59
C ILE A 116 5.89 13.91 3.11
N LEU A 117 6.95 13.23 2.68
CA LEU A 117 7.00 12.64 1.33
C LEU A 117 5.80 11.70 1.10
N ARG A 118 5.15 11.80 -0.07
CA ARG A 118 4.01 10.95 -0.45
C ARG A 118 4.26 9.46 -0.22
N ARG A 119 5.45 8.95 -0.54
CA ARG A 119 5.83 7.55 -0.29
C ARG A 119 5.65 7.16 1.17
N LYS A 120 6.12 8.02 2.08
CA LYS A 120 6.02 7.82 3.53
C LYS A 120 4.56 7.91 3.98
N TYR A 121 3.79 8.84 3.43
CA TYR A 121 2.35 8.92 3.66
C TYR A 121 1.62 7.62 3.28
N LEU A 122 1.86 7.08 2.07
CA LEU A 122 1.25 5.83 1.63
C LEU A 122 1.65 4.63 2.50
N GLN A 123 2.89 4.61 2.98
CA GLN A 123 3.34 3.60 3.94
C GLN A 123 2.59 3.71 5.28
N LEU A 124 2.41 4.91 5.82
CA LEU A 124 1.65 5.13 7.05
C LEU A 124 0.17 4.77 6.86
N LEU A 125 -0.43 5.17 5.74
CA LEU A 125 -1.81 4.82 5.39
C LEU A 125 -2.00 3.30 5.31
N SER A 126 -1.13 2.59 4.58
CA SER A 126 -1.21 1.13 4.47
C SER A 126 -1.02 0.44 5.83
N ASN A 127 -0.10 0.92 6.66
CA ASN A 127 0.09 0.44 8.02
C ASN A 127 -1.17 0.60 8.87
N ALA A 128 -1.82 1.77 8.81
CA ALA A 128 -3.06 2.05 9.53
C ALA A 128 -4.20 1.12 9.11
N LEU A 129 -4.41 0.93 7.80
CA LEU A 129 -5.45 0.06 7.25
C LEU A 129 -5.24 -1.43 7.61
N VAL A 130 -3.99 -1.88 7.66
CA VAL A 130 -3.65 -3.27 7.96
C VAL A 130 -3.68 -3.58 9.46
N LYS A 131 -3.48 -2.57 10.33
CA LYS A 131 -3.36 -2.73 11.79
C LYS A 131 -4.50 -3.55 12.42
N GLY A 132 -5.75 -3.24 12.09
CA GLY A 132 -6.92 -3.97 12.61
C GLY A 132 -6.97 -5.43 12.17
N ASN A 133 -6.63 -5.71 10.91
CA ASN A 133 -6.62 -7.06 10.36
C ASN A 133 -5.50 -7.92 10.97
N VAL A 134 -4.33 -7.33 11.23
CA VAL A 134 -3.21 -8.02 11.92
C VAL A 134 -3.59 -8.39 13.35
N LYS A 135 -4.25 -7.48 14.08
CA LYS A 135 -4.78 -7.76 15.42
C LYS A 135 -5.74 -8.96 15.41
N ARG A 136 -6.75 -8.91 14.54
CA ARG A 136 -7.77 -9.98 14.42
C ARG A 136 -7.14 -11.33 14.06
N ARG A 137 -6.19 -11.36 13.12
CA ARG A 137 -5.55 -12.60 12.67
C ARG A 137 -4.83 -13.34 13.81
N THR A 138 -4.31 -12.62 14.81
CA THR A 138 -3.63 -13.25 15.95
C THR A 138 -4.52 -13.90 16.98
N GLN A 139 -5.83 -13.70 16.90
CA GLN A 139 -6.79 -14.35 17.80
C GLN A 139 -7.05 -15.81 17.39
N TYR A 140 -6.69 -16.20 16.16
CA TYR A 140 -6.92 -17.54 15.61
C TYR A 140 -5.65 -18.40 15.62
N TYR A 141 -5.84 -19.71 15.49
CA TYR A 141 -4.73 -20.64 15.30
C TYR A 141 -3.95 -20.31 14.03
N LEU A 142 -2.64 -20.18 14.19
CA LEU A 142 -1.69 -19.86 13.13
C LEU A 142 -0.56 -20.88 13.13
N GLN A 143 -0.10 -21.26 11.94
CA GLN A 143 1.14 -22.01 11.80
C GLN A 143 2.31 -21.23 12.40
N ASN A 144 3.28 -21.92 13.01
CA ASN A 144 4.39 -21.29 13.75
C ASN A 144 5.19 -20.29 12.88
N LYS A 145 5.46 -20.63 11.62
CA LYS A 145 6.14 -19.73 10.66
C LYS A 145 5.37 -18.41 10.44
N LEU A 146 4.04 -18.44 10.46
CA LEU A 146 3.20 -17.25 10.31
C LEU A 146 3.14 -16.45 11.61
N LYS A 147 3.18 -17.10 12.78
CA LYS A 147 3.22 -16.42 14.08
C LYS A 147 4.45 -15.52 14.20
N GLU A 148 5.62 -16.00 13.80
CA GLU A 148 6.86 -15.20 13.82
C GLU A 148 6.76 -13.96 12.93
N LYS A 149 6.31 -14.12 11.68
CA LYS A 149 6.13 -13.00 10.74
C LYS A 149 5.13 -11.97 11.26
N ILE A 150 4.00 -12.44 11.81
CA ILE A 150 2.97 -11.55 12.37
C ILE A 150 3.47 -10.86 13.64
N SER A 151 4.28 -11.53 14.47
CA SER A 151 4.88 -10.93 15.66
C SER A 151 5.81 -9.76 15.30
N LYS A 152 6.67 -9.94 14.30
CA LYS A 152 7.51 -8.85 13.77
C LYS A 152 6.66 -7.70 13.27
N ARG A 153 5.62 -8.01 12.46
CA ARG A 153 4.72 -7.00 11.92
C ARG A 153 3.91 -6.26 12.99
N LYS A 154 3.55 -6.92 14.10
CA LYS A 154 2.90 -6.29 15.24
C LYS A 154 3.80 -5.25 15.91
N ALA A 155 5.07 -5.58 16.11
CA ALA A 155 6.05 -4.67 16.68
C ALA A 155 6.21 -3.42 15.80
N GLU A 156 6.36 -3.60 14.49
CA GLU A 156 6.43 -2.49 13.52
C GLU A 156 5.20 -1.58 13.53
N LEU A 157 4.01 -2.13 13.80
CA LEU A 157 2.73 -1.39 13.83
C LEU A 157 2.40 -0.80 15.21
N GLY A 158 3.29 -0.95 16.20
CA GLY A 158 3.07 -0.51 17.57
C GLY A 158 1.81 -1.14 18.19
N ILE A 159 1.54 -2.41 17.89
CA ILE A 159 0.46 -3.16 18.51
C ILE A 159 0.99 -3.70 19.83
N THR A 160 0.84 -2.94 20.91
CA THR A 160 1.05 -3.43 22.27
C THR A 160 -0.05 -4.43 22.62
N SER A 161 0.34 -5.63 23.03
CA SER A 161 -0.58 -6.60 23.60
C SER A 161 -0.91 -6.16 25.03
N VAL A 162 -2.18 -5.83 25.28
CA VAL A 162 -2.70 -5.78 26.66
C VAL A 162 -2.89 -7.22 27.12
N ASN A 163 -1.88 -7.76 27.81
CA ASN A 163 -1.85 -8.93 28.72
C ASN A 163 -2.38 -10.29 28.16
N GLU A 164 -2.04 -11.49 28.60
CA GLU A 164 -1.41 -12.04 29.81
C GLU A 164 -0.37 -13.09 29.38
N ALA A 165 0.68 -13.27 30.18
CA ALA A 165 1.59 -14.40 30.05
C ALA A 165 0.87 -15.70 30.43
N THR A 166 0.04 -16.26 29.53
CA THR A 166 -0.39 -17.64 29.67
C THR A 166 0.80 -18.53 29.36
N ALA A 167 1.39 -19.11 30.42
CA ALA A 167 2.50 -20.05 30.33
C ALA A 167 2.24 -21.08 29.20
N SER A 168 3.06 -21.04 28.14
CA SER A 168 2.89 -21.97 27.03
C SER A 168 3.18 -23.38 27.53
N LYS A 169 2.18 -24.27 27.53
CA LYS A 169 2.40 -25.71 27.72
C LYS A 169 3.30 -26.20 26.59
N ARG A 170 4.59 -26.44 26.88
CA ARG A 170 5.54 -27.04 25.94
C ARG A 170 5.56 -28.55 26.15
N ARG A 171 5.60 -29.31 25.07
CA ARG A 171 5.77 -30.76 25.09
C ARG A 171 7.27 -31.10 25.10
N CYS A 172 7.65 -32.18 25.78
CA CYS A 172 9.05 -32.63 25.86
C CYS A 172 9.60 -32.97 24.44
N LYS A 173 10.91 -32.84 24.21
CA LYS A 173 11.55 -33.03 22.88
C LYS A 173 11.28 -34.41 22.24
N PRO A 174 11.38 -35.56 22.96
CA PRO A 174 10.99 -36.86 22.41
C PRO A 174 9.47 -37.03 22.21
N CYS A 175 8.67 -36.36 23.05
CA CYS A 175 7.20 -36.40 23.01
C CYS A 175 6.58 -35.61 21.83
N GLN A 176 7.38 -34.95 20.99
CA GLN A 176 6.87 -34.12 19.88
C GLN A 176 6.28 -34.94 18.73
N LYS A 177 6.71 -36.19 18.57
CA LYS A 177 6.26 -37.08 17.48
C LYS A 177 4.99 -37.86 17.83
N ASP A 178 4.66 -37.98 19.12
CA ASP A 178 3.51 -38.75 19.56
C ASP A 178 2.27 -37.87 19.69
N LYS A 179 1.25 -38.15 18.87
CA LYS A 179 0.02 -37.36 18.79
C LYS A 179 -1.04 -37.79 19.82
N ARG A 180 -0.84 -38.91 20.52
CA ARG A 180 -1.87 -39.54 21.38
C ARG A 180 -1.76 -39.26 22.88
N THR A 181 -0.63 -38.77 23.38
CA THR A 181 -0.44 -38.51 24.83
C THR A 181 -0.67 -37.04 25.19
N SER A 182 -1.61 -36.78 26.11
CA SER A 182 -2.00 -35.44 26.59
C SER A 182 -1.25 -34.97 27.85
N SER A 183 -0.15 -35.62 28.23
CA SER A 183 0.55 -35.33 29.47
C SER A 183 1.56 -34.19 29.30
N ALA A 184 1.22 -33.00 29.80
CA ALA A 184 2.17 -31.90 29.96
C ALA A 184 2.93 -32.11 31.29
N VAL A 185 4.21 -32.46 31.23
CA VAL A 185 5.07 -32.56 32.42
C VAL A 185 5.74 -31.21 32.65
N LYS A 186 5.55 -30.65 33.85
CA LYS A 186 6.27 -29.46 34.32
C LYS A 186 7.65 -29.91 34.74
N PHE A 187 8.69 -29.45 34.06
CA PHE A 187 10.06 -29.70 34.49
C PHE A 187 10.60 -28.46 35.20
N VAL A 188 11.05 -28.62 36.45
CA VAL A 188 11.77 -27.61 37.21
C VAL A 188 13.24 -27.99 37.19
N ARG A 189 14.12 -27.04 36.88
CA ARG A 189 15.57 -27.24 36.81
C ARG A 189 16.14 -26.92 38.20
N ASN A 190 16.66 -27.92 38.91
CA ASN A 190 17.54 -27.70 40.06
C ASN A 190 18.83 -28.47 39.80
N SER A 191 19.96 -27.76 39.84
CA SER A 191 21.35 -28.25 39.67
C SER A 191 21.48 -29.63 39.00
N SER A 192 21.76 -29.61 37.70
CA SER A 192 22.28 -30.75 36.92
C SER A 192 21.40 -32.00 36.78
N VAL A 193 20.23 -32.10 37.43
CA VAL A 193 19.35 -33.28 37.37
C VAL A 193 17.90 -32.86 37.08
N TRP A 194 17.24 -33.58 36.17
CA TRP A 194 15.82 -33.37 35.88
C TRP A 194 14.96 -34.22 36.81
N SER A 195 14.28 -33.60 37.76
CA SER A 195 13.33 -34.27 38.67
C SER A 195 11.88 -34.02 38.20
N ILE A 196 11.08 -35.08 38.10
CA ILE A 196 9.63 -34.98 37.81
C ILE A 196 8.89 -34.84 39.14
N GLN A 197 8.27 -33.69 39.41
CA GLN A 197 7.35 -33.53 40.54
C GLN A 197 5.90 -33.64 40.07
N SER A 198 5.26 -34.73 40.47
CA SER A 198 3.84 -35.10 40.31
C SER A 198 3.39 -35.58 38.92
N THR A 199 3.07 -36.87 38.85
CA THR A 199 2.32 -37.53 37.78
C THR A 199 0.84 -37.55 38.15
N PHE A 200 0.04 -36.58 37.67
CA PHE A 200 -1.41 -36.75 37.65
C PHE A 200 -1.78 -37.57 36.40
N VAL A 201 -1.69 -38.89 36.51
CA VAL A 201 -2.12 -39.82 35.44
C VAL A 201 -3.61 -40.06 35.61
N LYS A 202 -4.44 -39.44 34.77
CA LYS A 202 -5.76 -40.01 34.47
C LYS A 202 -5.51 -41.27 33.64
N THR A 203 -5.86 -42.41 34.21
CA THR A 203 -5.84 -43.74 33.59
C THR A 203 -6.56 -43.69 32.24
N VAL A 204 -5.79 -43.76 31.15
CA VAL A 204 -6.29 -44.14 29.83
C VAL A 204 -5.54 -45.41 29.46
N ASN A 205 -6.31 -46.50 29.32
CA ASN A 205 -5.88 -47.81 28.88
C ASN A 205 -4.99 -47.69 27.63
N LEU A 206 -3.68 -47.82 27.80
CA LEU A 206 -2.71 -47.90 26.71
C LEU A 206 -2.09 -49.28 26.76
N ARG A 207 -2.44 -50.10 25.76
CA ARG A 207 -1.75 -51.36 25.45
C ARG A 207 -0.26 -51.05 25.35
N TYR A 208 0.51 -51.73 26.20
CA TYR A 208 1.96 -51.72 26.22
C TYR A 208 2.50 -52.16 24.86
N SER A 209 3.24 -51.28 24.20
CA SER A 209 4.29 -51.67 23.25
C SER A 209 5.29 -50.53 23.18
N ASN A 210 6.49 -50.82 23.71
CA ASN A 210 7.72 -50.03 23.67
C ASN A 210 7.82 -48.84 24.65
N MET A 211 7.91 -49.17 25.95
CA MET A 211 8.62 -48.32 26.90
C MET A 211 10.13 -48.44 26.65
N CYS A 212 10.79 -47.30 26.43
CA CYS A 212 12.23 -47.18 26.59
C CYS A 212 12.64 -47.64 28.01
N ASN A 213 13.58 -48.57 28.08
CA ASN A 213 14.27 -48.97 29.29
C ASN A 213 14.75 -47.74 30.08
N VAL A 214 14.11 -47.47 31.21
CA VAL A 214 14.68 -46.73 32.32
C VAL A 214 14.53 -47.65 33.52
N GLN A 215 15.64 -48.29 33.90
CA GLN A 215 15.76 -49.13 35.09
C GLN A 215 15.30 -48.34 36.32
N PHE A 216 14.12 -48.69 36.85
CA PHE A 216 13.72 -48.33 38.20
C PHE A 216 14.21 -49.43 39.13
N LEU A 217 15.35 -49.20 39.77
CA LEU A 217 15.78 -49.98 40.93
C LEU A 217 15.09 -49.38 42.16
N PHE A 218 13.92 -49.93 42.51
CA PHE A 218 13.34 -49.78 43.84
C PHE A 218 14.22 -50.55 44.82
N LYS A 219 14.96 -49.86 45.68
CA LYS A 219 15.46 -50.44 46.93
C LYS A 219 14.55 -49.96 48.04
N LEU A 220 13.67 -50.85 48.49
CA LEU A 220 12.93 -50.75 49.75
C LEU A 220 13.91 -51.07 50.88
N ILE A 221 14.22 -50.05 51.69
CA ILE A 221 14.32 -49.96 53.16
C ILE A 221 14.87 -48.56 53.44
#